data_AF-A0AA39NUH1-F1
#
_entry.id   AF-A0AA39NUH1-F1
#
_cell.length_a   1.000
_cell.length_b   1.000
_cell.length_c   1.000
_cell.angle_alpha   90.00
_cell.angle_beta   90.00
_cell.angle_gamma   90.00
#
_symmetry.space_group_name_H-M   'P 1'
#
loop_
_entity.id
_entity.type
_entity.pdbx_description
1 polymer ?
#
loop_
_entity_poly.entity_id
_entity_poly.type
_entity_poly.pdbx_seq_one_letter_code
_entity_poly.pdbx_strand_id
1 'polypeptide(L)'
;MRANFVYFGKCSATDIFDDIPIPHTTFSPKYNNIGDELCLCLLGYDKKKQRYAQCPKILYPVGQGGKAHSNIFRAPALVKLLSVTLHGQSSLQSNKPTKTTNGDLWEVTSISAGAIASAATVAQYLLSHDTSFTMQGDKTHIYYKKDCKFYICMIESTLTFDSTIKTFEYYNENLFSVKKNHLGFMADGRNNSDDLDAEEDILHAL
;
A
#
# COMPACT_ATOMS: atom_id res chain seq x y z
N MET A 1 8.97 -0.72 17.64
CA MET A 1 8.87 -0.35 16.20
C MET A 1 7.43 -0.38 15.64
N ARG A 2 6.55 -1.35 16.01
CA ARG A 2 5.17 -1.47 15.44
C ARG A 2 4.20 -0.31 15.71
N ALA A 3 4.26 0.35 16.87
CA ALA A 3 3.27 1.38 17.24
C ALA A 3 3.33 2.63 16.35
N ASN A 4 4.53 3.07 15.97
CA ASN A 4 4.70 4.25 15.12
C ASN A 4 4.23 4.01 13.68
N PHE A 5 4.44 2.79 13.15
CA PHE A 5 4.11 2.45 11.77
C PHE A 5 2.61 2.53 11.47
N VAL A 6 1.79 1.93 12.34
CA VAL A 6 0.33 1.97 12.23
C VAL A 6 -0.21 3.38 12.48
N TYR A 7 0.38 4.10 13.44
CA TYR A 7 0.00 5.47 13.75
C TYR A 7 0.16 6.38 12.53
N PHE A 8 1.34 6.38 11.89
CA PHE A 8 1.58 7.14 10.67
C PHE A 8 0.65 6.74 9.53
N GLY A 9 0.42 5.44 9.36
CA GLY A 9 -0.54 4.94 8.38
C GLY A 9 -1.96 5.48 8.59
N LYS A 10 -2.46 5.53 9.83
CA LYS A 10 -3.78 6.08 10.14
C LYS A 10 -3.85 7.60 9.89
N CYS A 11 -2.84 8.35 10.31
CA CYS A 11 -2.82 9.81 10.19
C CYS A 11 -2.75 10.29 8.73
N SER A 12 -2.18 9.47 7.84
CA SER A 12 -1.97 9.82 6.44
C SER A 12 -2.72 8.89 5.48
N ALA A 13 -3.68 8.10 5.95
CA ALA A 13 -4.35 7.07 5.14
C ALA A 13 -4.93 7.67 3.84
N THR A 14 -5.56 8.83 3.95
CA THR A 14 -6.08 9.57 2.80
C THR A 14 -5.02 9.89 1.74
N ASP A 15 -3.86 10.40 2.17
CA ASP A 15 -2.75 10.74 1.27
C ASP A 15 -2.01 9.49 0.76
N ILE A 16 -2.11 8.37 1.48
CA ILE A 16 -1.48 7.09 1.12
C ILE A 16 -2.26 6.39 0.00
N PHE A 17 -3.58 6.54 -0.02
CA PHE A 17 -4.48 5.84 -0.94
C PHE A 17 -5.13 6.76 -1.99
N ASP A 18 -4.64 7.98 -2.16
CA ASP A 18 -5.12 8.98 -3.13
C ASP A 18 -5.02 8.56 -4.61
N ASP A 19 -4.14 7.60 -4.96
CA ASP A 19 -4.07 7.00 -6.31
C ASP A 19 -5.20 5.99 -6.59
N ILE A 20 -6.01 5.68 -5.57
CA ILE A 20 -7.15 4.75 -5.65
C ILE A 20 -8.40 5.59 -5.37
N PRO A 21 -9.52 5.38 -6.10
CA PRO A 21 -10.74 6.15 -5.90
C PRO A 21 -11.50 5.74 -4.62
N ILE A 22 -10.80 5.69 -3.48
CA ILE A 22 -11.39 5.47 -2.17
C ILE A 22 -11.91 6.81 -1.66
N PRO A 23 -13.20 6.92 -1.29
CA PRO A 23 -13.74 8.14 -0.72
C PRO A 23 -12.94 8.60 0.49
N HIS A 24 -12.61 9.90 0.58
CA HIS A 24 -11.88 10.46 1.72
C HIS A 24 -12.53 10.15 3.08
N THR A 25 -13.86 9.98 3.09
CA THR A 25 -14.64 9.60 4.27
C THR A 25 -14.33 8.19 4.77
N THR A 26 -13.82 7.29 3.93
CA THR A 26 -13.47 5.89 4.26
C THR A 26 -12.38 5.79 5.34
N PHE A 27 -11.57 6.82 5.57
CA PHE A 27 -10.59 6.83 6.67
C PHE A 27 -11.02 7.70 7.86
N SER A 28 -12.21 8.30 7.80
CA SER A 28 -12.75 9.10 8.89
C SER A 28 -13.24 8.21 10.05
N PRO A 29 -12.90 8.52 11.31
CA PRO A 29 -13.41 7.79 12.48
C PRO A 29 -14.94 7.80 12.62
N LYS A 30 -15.61 8.75 11.96
CA LYS A 30 -17.06 8.95 12.03
C LYS A 30 -17.85 8.18 10.97
N TYR A 31 -17.17 7.62 9.97
CA TYR A 31 -17.81 6.92 8.87
C TYR A 31 -17.84 5.41 9.21
N ASN A 32 -19.02 4.77 9.07
CA ASN A 32 -19.18 3.35 9.32
C ASN A 32 -18.98 2.58 8.00
N ASN A 33 -17.79 2.02 7.83
CA ASN A 33 -17.31 1.55 6.52
C ASN A 33 -17.37 0.02 6.43
N ILE A 34 -18.06 -0.60 7.38
CA ILE A 34 -18.31 -2.03 7.38
C ILE A 34 -19.16 -2.35 6.15
N GLY A 35 -18.54 -2.96 5.15
CA GLY A 35 -19.21 -3.31 3.90
C GLY A 35 -18.97 -2.35 2.73
N ASP A 36 -18.02 -1.41 2.82
CA ASP A 36 -17.57 -0.64 1.66
C ASP A 36 -17.09 -1.61 0.56
N GLU A 37 -17.82 -1.66 -0.56
CA GLU A 37 -17.60 -2.63 -1.61
C GLU A 37 -16.22 -2.50 -2.25
N LEU A 38 -15.69 -1.27 -2.36
CA LEU A 38 -14.37 -1.02 -2.90
C LEU A 38 -13.29 -1.55 -1.94
N CYS A 39 -13.42 -1.28 -0.64
CA CYS A 39 -12.49 -1.82 0.36
C CYS A 39 -12.53 -3.36 0.38
N LEU A 40 -13.72 -3.96 0.33
CA LEU A 40 -13.87 -5.42 0.24
C LEU A 40 -13.23 -5.98 -1.04
N CYS A 41 -13.40 -5.29 -2.19
CA CYS A 41 -12.78 -5.67 -3.45
C CYS A 41 -11.25 -5.61 -3.38
N LEU A 42 -10.70 -4.52 -2.84
CA LEU A 42 -9.27 -4.31 -2.67
C LEU A 42 -8.63 -5.32 -1.74
N LEU A 43 -9.36 -5.74 -0.70
CA LEU A 43 -9.00 -6.82 0.23
C LEU A 43 -9.24 -8.22 -0.33
N GLY A 44 -9.76 -8.34 -1.55
CA GLY A 44 -10.04 -9.63 -2.18
C GLY A 44 -11.04 -10.48 -1.41
N TYR A 45 -12.07 -9.86 -0.83
CA TYR A 45 -13.13 -10.57 -0.13
C TYR A 45 -13.98 -11.39 -1.10
N ASP A 46 -13.99 -12.71 -0.93
CA ASP A 46 -14.84 -13.63 -1.68
C ASP A 46 -16.18 -13.78 -0.94
N LYS A 47 -17.23 -13.12 -1.45
CA LYS A 47 -18.60 -13.17 -0.88
C LYS A 47 -19.15 -14.61 -0.78
N LYS A 48 -18.76 -15.52 -1.68
CA LYS A 48 -19.24 -16.91 -1.69
C LYS A 48 -18.55 -17.76 -0.62
N LYS A 49 -17.24 -17.56 -0.46
CA LYS A 49 -16.41 -18.32 0.51
C LYS A 49 -16.30 -17.64 1.87
N GLN A 50 -16.83 -16.43 2.00
CA GLN A 50 -16.74 -15.57 3.19
C GLN A 50 -15.31 -15.47 3.75
N ARG A 51 -14.36 -15.23 2.85
CA ARG A 51 -12.93 -15.16 3.22
C ARG A 51 -12.19 -14.14 2.37
N TYR A 52 -11.13 -13.59 2.94
CA TYR A 52 -10.22 -12.70 2.25
C TYR A 52 -9.12 -13.49 1.52
N ALA A 53 -8.65 -12.95 0.40
CA ALA A 53 -7.50 -13.50 -0.32
C ALA A 53 -6.21 -13.24 0.47
N GLN A 54 -5.29 -14.21 0.46
CA GLN A 54 -3.99 -14.04 1.12
C GLN A 54 -3.07 -13.05 0.39
N CYS A 55 -3.24 -12.86 -0.92
CA CYS A 55 -2.57 -11.82 -1.69
C CYS A 55 -3.62 -10.90 -2.33
N PRO A 56 -4.18 -9.95 -1.57
CA PRO A 56 -5.29 -9.11 -2.03
C PRO A 56 -4.86 -8.09 -3.10
N LYS A 57 -5.84 -7.51 -3.82
CA LYS A 57 -5.61 -6.59 -4.94
C LYS A 57 -4.78 -5.37 -4.54
N ILE A 58 -4.90 -4.89 -3.29
CA ILE A 58 -4.12 -3.76 -2.76
C ILE A 58 -2.60 -3.98 -2.77
N LEU A 59 -2.12 -5.21 -2.96
CA LEU A 59 -0.69 -5.49 -3.07
C LEU A 59 -0.13 -5.21 -4.47
N TYR A 60 -0.99 -5.03 -5.47
CA TYR A 60 -0.59 -4.88 -6.86
C TYR A 60 -0.73 -3.43 -7.32
N PRO A 61 0.01 -3.00 -8.36
CA PRO A 61 -0.24 -1.73 -9.01
C PRO A 61 -1.71 -1.58 -9.41
N VAL A 62 -2.24 -0.37 -9.27
CA VAL A 62 -3.63 -0.03 -9.62
C VAL A 62 -3.89 -0.43 -11.08
N GLY A 63 -5.05 -1.04 -11.35
CA GLY A 63 -5.44 -1.50 -12.69
C GLY A 63 -4.87 -2.85 -13.15
N GLN A 64 -4.00 -3.51 -12.37
CA GLN A 64 -3.48 -4.85 -12.74
C GLN A 64 -4.29 -6.04 -12.16
N GLY A 65 -5.30 -5.77 -11.34
CA GLY A 65 -6.33 -6.73 -10.93
C GLY A 65 -5.82 -8.03 -10.28
N GLY A 66 -4.62 -8.04 -9.68
CA GLY A 66 -4.01 -9.24 -9.09
C GLY A 66 -3.60 -10.33 -10.09
N LYS A 67 -3.57 -10.02 -11.40
CA LYS A 67 -3.27 -10.99 -12.47
C LYS A 67 -1.76 -11.09 -12.77
N ALA A 68 -1.00 -10.05 -12.47
CA ALA A 68 0.45 -10.01 -12.68
C ALA A 68 1.21 -10.36 -11.39
N HIS A 69 1.41 -11.65 -11.11
CA HIS A 69 2.23 -12.12 -9.99
C HIS A 69 3.64 -11.51 -9.97
N SER A 70 4.18 -11.14 -11.13
CA SER A 70 5.48 -10.49 -11.29
C SER A 70 5.57 -9.09 -10.68
N ASN A 71 4.45 -8.44 -10.38
CA ASN A 71 4.39 -7.08 -9.85
C ASN A 71 3.78 -7.00 -8.44
N ILE A 72 3.59 -8.13 -7.77
CA ILE A 72 3.12 -8.14 -6.37
C ILE A 72 4.04 -7.29 -5.48
N PHE A 73 3.45 -6.61 -4.51
CA PHE A 73 4.06 -5.63 -3.61
C PHE A 73 4.49 -4.31 -4.26
N ARG A 74 4.15 -4.02 -5.51
CA ARG A 74 4.48 -2.74 -6.16
C ARG A 74 3.32 -1.73 -6.19
N ALA A 75 2.36 -1.87 -5.29
CA ALA A 75 1.32 -0.87 -5.14
C ALA A 75 1.90 0.45 -4.58
N PRO A 76 1.60 1.62 -5.20
CA PRO A 76 2.06 2.93 -4.75
C PRO A 76 1.81 3.20 -3.27
N ALA A 77 0.65 2.78 -2.76
CA ALA A 77 0.26 2.93 -1.36
C ALA A 77 1.29 2.34 -0.37
N LEU A 78 1.96 1.24 -0.73
CA LEU A 78 2.96 0.62 0.14
C LEU A 78 4.22 1.47 0.27
N VAL A 79 4.64 2.08 -0.85
CA VAL A 79 5.76 3.02 -0.88
C VAL A 79 5.41 4.29 -0.11
N LYS A 80 4.21 4.84 -0.32
CA LYS A 80 3.73 6.03 0.42
C LYS A 80 3.70 5.77 1.93
N LEU A 81 3.20 4.60 2.36
CA LEU A 81 3.17 4.21 3.76
C LEU A 81 4.58 4.16 4.39
N LEU A 82 5.55 3.59 3.68
CA LEU A 82 6.95 3.59 4.12
C LEU A 82 7.58 4.99 4.07
N SER A 83 7.25 5.80 3.08
CA SER A 83 7.71 7.18 2.97
C SER A 83 7.25 8.01 4.16
N VAL A 84 5.97 7.96 4.54
CA VAL A 84 5.46 8.66 5.73
C VAL A 84 6.14 8.15 7.00
N THR A 85 6.42 6.85 7.07
CA THR A 85 7.07 6.26 8.24
C THR A 85 8.52 6.70 8.38
N LEU A 86 9.29 6.62 7.30
CA LEU A 86 10.71 6.89 7.31
C LEU A 86 10.96 8.40 7.32
N HIS A 87 10.22 9.16 6.52
CA HIS A 87 10.49 10.57 6.20
C HIS A 87 9.44 11.55 6.72
N GLY A 88 8.37 11.06 7.36
CA GLY A 88 7.25 11.87 7.87
C GLY A 88 6.21 12.23 6.80
N GLN A 89 5.06 12.75 7.22
CA GLN A 89 3.92 13.06 6.34
C GLN A 89 4.26 14.11 5.27
N SER A 90 5.13 15.07 5.58
CA SER A 90 5.59 16.08 4.62
C SER A 90 6.34 15.47 3.43
N SER A 91 6.78 14.21 3.51
CA SER A 91 7.41 13.50 2.39
C SER A 91 6.44 13.21 1.23
N LEU A 92 5.13 13.21 1.50
CA LEU A 92 4.11 13.07 0.46
C LEU A 92 3.81 14.39 -0.25
N GLN A 93 4.07 15.54 0.39
CA GLN A 93 3.66 16.86 -0.12
C GLN A 93 4.81 17.79 -0.49
N SER A 94 6.02 17.59 0.04
CA SER A 94 7.15 18.50 -0.16
C SER A 94 8.46 17.77 -0.47
N ASN A 95 9.23 18.32 -1.40
CA ASN A 95 10.53 17.78 -1.84
C ASN A 95 11.68 18.09 -0.87
N LYS A 96 11.42 18.52 0.36
CA LYS A 96 12.46 18.92 1.31
C LYS A 96 12.29 18.20 2.64
N PRO A 97 13.20 17.28 3.01
CA PRO A 97 13.26 16.79 4.38
C PRO A 97 13.61 17.99 5.26
N THR A 98 12.68 18.38 6.13
CA THR A 98 12.82 19.59 6.96
C THR A 98 13.57 19.31 8.28
N LYS A 99 13.78 18.03 8.64
CA LYS A 99 14.43 17.57 9.89
C LYS A 99 15.05 16.18 9.70
N THR A 100 15.91 15.76 10.65
CA THR A 100 16.35 14.37 10.82
C THR A 100 15.14 13.45 10.79
N THR A 101 15.12 12.52 9.84
CA THR A 101 14.00 11.62 9.59
C THR A 101 14.11 10.36 10.46
N ASN A 102 13.04 9.56 10.55
CA ASN A 102 13.13 8.25 11.18
C ASN A 102 14.09 7.33 10.40
N GLY A 103 14.17 7.50 9.08
CA GLY A 103 15.15 6.81 8.23
C GLY A 103 16.58 7.11 8.67
N ASP A 104 16.90 8.38 8.93
CA ASP A 104 18.22 8.79 9.44
C ASP A 104 18.49 8.24 10.85
N LEU A 105 17.50 8.35 11.74
CA LEU A 105 17.62 7.85 13.13
C LEU A 105 17.78 6.34 13.22
N TRP A 106 17.22 5.60 12.25
CA TRP A 106 17.29 4.15 12.19
C TRP A 106 18.38 3.64 11.23
N GLU A 107 19.16 4.55 10.64
CA GLU A 107 20.22 4.26 9.67
C GLU A 107 19.73 3.36 8.52
N VAL A 108 18.49 3.59 8.06
CA VAL A 108 17.89 2.79 6.98
C VAL A 108 18.37 3.32 5.64
N THR A 109 19.32 2.62 5.03
CA THR A 109 19.90 2.98 3.73
C THR A 109 19.30 2.21 2.55
N SER A 110 18.55 1.14 2.82
CA SER A 110 17.91 0.31 1.80
C SER A 110 16.68 -0.40 2.36
N ILE A 111 15.76 -0.76 1.47
CA ILE A 111 14.56 -1.50 1.83
C ILE A 111 14.87 -2.97 2.16
N SER A 112 14.12 -3.53 3.10
CA SER A 112 14.17 -4.97 3.43
C SER A 112 12.85 -5.67 3.11
N ALA A 113 12.89 -7.00 2.95
CA ALA A 113 11.70 -7.82 2.78
C ALA A 113 10.70 -7.62 3.93
N GLY A 114 11.20 -7.53 5.16
CA GLY A 114 10.39 -7.26 6.35
C GLY A 114 9.66 -5.92 6.33
N ALA A 115 10.28 -4.88 5.78
CA ALA A 115 9.65 -3.56 5.64
C ALA A 115 8.52 -3.60 4.58
N ILE A 116 8.76 -4.23 3.43
CA ILE A 116 7.74 -4.41 2.37
C ILE A 116 6.55 -5.22 2.91
N ALA A 117 6.82 -6.36 3.55
CA ALA A 117 5.79 -7.22 4.14
C ALA A 117 5.00 -6.50 5.24
N SER A 118 5.67 -5.68 6.06
CA SER A 118 4.99 -4.88 7.08
C SER A 118 4.07 -3.84 6.43
N ALA A 119 4.55 -3.15 5.40
CA ALA A 119 3.75 -2.17 4.66
C ALA A 119 2.51 -2.80 4.04
N ALA A 120 2.67 -3.94 3.35
CA ALA A 120 1.58 -4.73 2.79
C ALA A 120 0.53 -5.14 3.84
N THR A 121 0.98 -5.51 5.03
CA THR A 121 0.09 -5.93 6.12
C THR A 121 -0.66 -4.75 6.73
N VAL A 122 0.01 -3.62 6.92
CA VAL A 122 -0.63 -2.40 7.44
C VAL A 122 -1.60 -1.80 6.43
N ALA A 123 -1.28 -1.82 5.13
CA ALA A 123 -2.21 -1.37 4.10
C ALA A 123 -3.53 -2.18 4.12
N GLN A 124 -3.45 -3.51 4.26
CA GLN A 124 -4.63 -4.35 4.46
C GLN A 124 -5.39 -3.96 5.72
N TYR A 125 -4.70 -3.76 6.85
CA TYR A 125 -5.33 -3.33 8.08
C TYR A 125 -6.06 -1.98 7.93
N LEU A 126 -5.45 -0.99 7.28
CA LEU A 126 -6.07 0.32 7.07
C LEU A 126 -7.38 0.23 6.25
N LEU A 127 -7.45 -0.70 5.30
CA LEU A 127 -8.66 -0.97 4.50
C LEU A 127 -9.68 -1.89 5.19
N SER A 128 -9.26 -2.67 6.18
CA SER A 128 -10.10 -3.67 6.85
C SER A 128 -11.17 -3.07 7.77
N HIS A 129 -10.97 -1.83 8.21
CA HIS A 129 -11.75 -1.18 9.28
C HIS A 129 -11.79 -1.95 10.62
N ASP A 130 -10.83 -2.85 10.85
CA ASP A 130 -10.59 -3.45 12.16
C ASP A 130 -10.17 -2.36 13.16
N THR A 131 -10.66 -2.46 14.39
CA THR A 131 -10.46 -1.41 15.40
C THR A 131 -9.00 -1.33 15.85
N SER A 132 -8.30 -2.47 15.81
CA SER A 132 -6.94 -2.59 16.33
C SER A 132 -6.06 -3.47 15.43
N PHE A 133 -4.81 -3.04 15.26
CA PHE A 133 -3.81 -3.83 14.53
C PHE A 133 -3.17 -4.87 15.46
N THR A 134 -3.87 -5.98 15.68
CA THR A 134 -3.38 -7.10 16.49
C THR A 134 -2.97 -8.28 15.61
N MET A 135 -2.82 -9.48 16.19
CA MET A 135 -2.44 -10.66 15.40
C MET A 135 -3.51 -11.07 14.39
N GLN A 136 -4.78 -10.76 14.70
CA GLN A 136 -5.95 -11.06 13.90
C GLN A 136 -6.94 -9.90 13.98
N GLY A 137 -7.60 -9.57 12.88
CA GLY A 137 -8.68 -8.59 12.84
C GLY A 137 -9.85 -8.95 13.76
N ASP A 138 -10.37 -7.97 14.49
CA ASP A 138 -11.52 -8.15 15.39
C ASP A 138 -12.84 -8.28 14.62
N LYS A 139 -12.95 -7.67 13.45
CA LYS A 139 -14.14 -7.74 12.59
C LYS A 139 -13.92 -8.64 11.38
N THR A 140 -12.80 -8.46 10.69
CA THR A 140 -12.53 -9.17 9.43
C THR A 140 -11.96 -10.57 9.64
N HIS A 141 -11.44 -10.84 10.84
CA HIS A 141 -10.70 -12.06 11.15
C HIS A 141 -9.47 -12.33 10.27
N ILE A 142 -8.96 -11.32 9.53
CA ILE A 142 -7.72 -11.40 8.76
C ILE A 142 -6.56 -11.66 9.71
N TYR A 143 -5.72 -12.64 9.38
CA TYR A 143 -4.59 -13.05 10.24
C TYR A 143 -3.32 -12.26 9.92
N TYR A 144 -3.30 -10.96 10.25
CA TYR A 144 -2.19 -10.04 9.95
C TYR A 144 -0.79 -10.58 10.26
N LYS A 145 -0.61 -11.24 11.42
CA LYS A 145 0.68 -11.82 11.79
C LYS A 145 1.10 -12.97 10.86
N LYS A 146 0.14 -13.77 10.40
CA LYS A 146 0.37 -14.89 9.48
C LYS A 146 0.68 -14.36 8.08
N ASP A 147 -0.07 -13.37 7.62
CA ASP A 147 0.12 -12.77 6.30
C ASP A 147 1.46 -12.04 6.20
N CYS A 148 1.83 -11.26 7.21
CA CYS A 148 3.15 -10.63 7.27
C CYS A 148 4.29 -11.65 7.18
N LYS A 149 4.21 -12.76 7.94
CA LYS A 149 5.22 -13.84 7.86
C LYS A 149 5.24 -14.49 6.48
N PHE A 150 4.06 -14.77 5.91
CA PHE A 150 3.94 -15.35 4.59
C PHE A 150 4.57 -14.46 3.52
N TYR A 151 4.35 -13.14 3.57
CA TYR A 151 4.97 -12.19 2.64
C TYR A 151 6.48 -12.12 2.78
N ILE A 152 7.02 -12.14 4.02
CA ILE A 152 8.47 -12.22 4.24
C ILE A 152 9.03 -13.47 3.56
N CYS A 153 8.46 -14.64 3.86
CA CYS A 153 8.92 -15.90 3.27
C CYS A 153 8.80 -15.90 1.74
N MET A 154 7.71 -15.35 1.19
CA MET A 154 7.53 -15.23 -0.24
C MET A 154 8.64 -14.40 -0.88
N ILE A 155 8.87 -13.19 -0.37
CA ILE A 155 9.90 -12.27 -0.90
C ILE A 155 11.30 -12.89 -0.76
N GLU A 156 11.62 -13.47 0.40
CA GLU A 156 12.92 -14.10 0.66
C GLU A 156 13.16 -15.31 -0.26
N SER A 157 12.12 -16.11 -0.52
CA SER A 157 12.21 -17.29 -1.39
C SER A 157 12.43 -16.96 -2.86
N THR A 158 12.15 -15.72 -3.28
CA THR A 158 12.24 -15.28 -4.68
C THR A 158 13.29 -14.20 -4.90
N LEU A 159 14.24 -13.99 -3.97
CA LEU A 159 15.24 -12.91 -4.05
C LEU A 159 16.10 -12.92 -5.34
N THR A 160 16.28 -14.08 -5.95
CA THR A 160 17.04 -14.23 -7.21
C THR A 160 16.19 -14.00 -8.46
N PHE A 161 14.87 -13.83 -8.33
CA PHE A 161 13.98 -13.64 -9.47
C PHE A 161 13.98 -12.16 -9.86
N ASP A 162 14.03 -11.89 -11.17
CA ASP A 162 14.00 -10.53 -11.73
C ASP A 162 12.82 -9.71 -11.22
N SER A 163 11.66 -10.34 -11.01
CA SER A 163 10.48 -9.68 -10.44
C SER A 163 10.71 -9.19 -9.01
N THR A 164 11.42 -9.94 -8.18
CA THR A 164 11.70 -9.51 -6.81
C THR A 164 12.81 -8.48 -6.80
N ILE A 165 13.87 -8.64 -7.58
CA ILE A 165 14.95 -7.65 -7.73
C ILE A 165 14.37 -6.28 -8.12
N LYS A 166 13.55 -6.23 -9.18
CA LYS A 166 12.87 -5.01 -9.62
C LYS A 166 11.92 -4.43 -8.57
N THR A 167 11.40 -5.26 -7.67
CA THR A 167 10.60 -4.76 -6.53
C THR A 167 11.50 -4.03 -5.55
N PHE A 168 12.66 -4.59 -5.15
CA PHE A 168 13.59 -3.87 -4.27
C PHE A 168 14.11 -2.58 -4.90
N GLU A 169 14.45 -2.59 -6.20
CA GLU A 169 14.85 -1.41 -6.95
C GLU A 169 13.76 -0.34 -6.91
N TYR A 170 12.52 -0.70 -7.25
CA TYR A 170 11.36 0.20 -7.20
C TYR A 170 11.21 0.90 -5.84
N TYR A 171 11.32 0.17 -4.73
CA TYR A 171 11.24 0.78 -3.40
C TYR A 171 12.45 1.66 -3.10
N ASN A 172 13.66 1.19 -3.40
CA ASN A 172 14.87 1.96 -3.09
C ASN A 172 14.92 3.28 -3.87
N GLU A 173 14.54 3.25 -5.15
CA GLU A 173 14.47 4.44 -6.00
C GLU A 173 13.45 5.45 -5.46
N ASN A 174 12.29 4.97 -5.00
CA ASN A 174 11.24 5.86 -4.53
C ASN A 174 11.46 6.39 -3.10
N LEU A 175 12.19 5.65 -2.26
CA LEU A 175 12.41 5.98 -0.84
C LEU A 175 13.76 6.64 -0.54
N PHE A 176 14.82 6.32 -1.27
CA PHE A 176 16.19 6.72 -0.91
C PHE A 176 16.94 7.49 -2.01
N SER A 177 16.47 7.48 -3.26
CA SER A 177 17.08 8.34 -4.27
C SER A 177 16.86 9.81 -3.89
N VAL A 178 17.95 10.58 -3.84
CA VAL A 178 17.94 12.03 -3.62
C VAL A 178 17.11 12.68 -4.74
N LYS A 179 15.82 12.91 -4.52
CA LYS A 179 14.89 13.35 -5.58
C LYS A 179 15.26 14.75 -6.09
N LYS A 180 16.01 14.81 -7.20
CA LYS A 180 15.88 15.90 -8.17
C LYS A 180 14.62 15.64 -8.99
N ASN A 181 13.59 16.43 -8.67
CA ASN A 181 12.41 16.73 -9.48
C ASN A 181 11.28 15.69 -9.55
N HIS A 182 10.06 16.21 -9.30
CA HIS A 182 8.74 15.67 -9.61
C HIS A 182 8.44 14.21 -9.22
N LEU A 183 7.78 14.02 -8.07
CA LEU A 183 6.76 12.96 -7.92
C LEU A 183 5.59 13.26 -8.87
N GLY A 184 5.83 13.19 -10.17
CA GLY A 184 4.80 12.78 -11.11
C GLY A 184 4.84 11.26 -11.08
N PHE A 185 3.87 10.64 -10.40
CA PHE A 185 3.63 9.22 -10.61
C PHE A 185 3.39 9.04 -12.11
N MET A 186 4.37 8.50 -12.82
CA MET A 186 4.24 8.19 -14.23
C MET A 186 3.27 7.01 -14.35
N ALA A 187 1.98 7.33 -14.34
CA ALA A 187 1.03 6.57 -15.12
C ALA A 187 1.47 6.72 -16.58
N ASP A 188 1.74 5.59 -17.24
CA ASP A 188 2.01 5.52 -18.66
C ASP A 188 0.74 5.93 -19.43
N GLY A 189 0.54 7.25 -19.55
CA GLY A 189 -0.60 7.88 -20.18
C GLY A 189 -0.27 8.21 -21.62
N ARG A 190 -0.50 7.25 -22.51
CA ARG A 190 -0.62 7.55 -23.95
C ARG A 190 -1.96 8.28 -24.15
N ASN A 191 -1.91 9.59 -24.18
CA ASN A 191 -3.05 10.46 -24.50
C ASN A 191 -3.59 10.15 -25.90
N ASN A 192 -4.88 9.86 -25.98
CA ASN A 192 -5.77 10.52 -26.92
C ASN A 192 -7.11 10.75 -26.21
N SER A 193 -7.55 12.00 -26.26
CA SER A 193 -8.86 12.47 -25.80
C SER A 193 -9.98 11.71 -26.51
N ASP A 194 -11.03 11.36 -25.78
CA ASP A 194 -12.39 11.88 -25.99
C ASP A 194 -13.33 11.44 -24.85
N ASP A 195 -14.16 12.40 -24.45
CA ASP A 195 -15.43 12.37 -23.70
C ASP A 195 -15.75 11.34 -22.59
N LEU A 196 -15.97 11.90 -21.39
CA LEU A 196 -17.12 11.68 -20.50
C LEU A 196 -17.78 10.29 -20.48
N ASP A 197 -17.08 9.25 -19.99
CA ASP A 197 -17.68 8.01 -19.46
C ASP A 197 -16.78 7.25 -18.44
N ALA A 198 -15.76 7.92 -17.88
CA ALA A 198 -14.66 7.26 -17.16
C ALA A 198 -14.98 6.74 -15.73
N GLU A 199 -16.17 7.00 -15.18
CA GLU A 199 -16.50 6.52 -13.82
C GLU A 199 -16.99 5.06 -13.80
N GLU A 200 -17.51 4.53 -14.91
CA GLU A 200 -17.97 3.13 -15.01
C GLU A 200 -16.79 2.17 -15.31
N ASP A 201 -15.80 2.62 -16.09
CA ASP A 201 -14.69 1.78 -16.55
C ASP A 201 -13.65 1.45 -15.47
N ILE A 202 -13.48 2.31 -14.46
CA ILE A 202 -12.52 2.06 -13.36
C ILE A 202 -13.04 0.94 -12.44
N LEU A 203 -14.35 0.84 -12.23
CA LEU A 203 -14.97 -0.27 -11.51
C LEU A 203 -14.83 -1.59 -12.26
N HIS A 204 -14.84 -1.55 -13.60
CA HIS A 204 -14.60 -2.73 -14.43
C HIS A 204 -13.12 -3.15 -14.55
N ALA A 205 -12.19 -2.22 -14.31
CA ALA A 205 -10.74 -2.48 -14.32
C ALA A 205 -10.17 -2.96 -12.97
N LEU A 206 -10.95 -2.91 -11.88
CA LEU A 206 -10.57 -3.42 -10.55
C LEU A 206 -10.91 -4.90 -10.35
#